data_AF-A0A1C4LB85-F1
#
_entry.id   AF-A0A1C4LB85-F1
#
_cell.length_a   1.000
_cell.length_b   1.000
_cell.length_c   1.000
_cell.angle_alpha   90.00
_cell.angle_beta   90.00
_cell.angle_gamma   90.00
#
_symmetry.space_group_name_H-M   'P 1'
#
loop_
_entity.id
_entity.type
_entity.pdbx_description
1 polymer ?
#
loop_
_entity_poly.entity_id
_entity_poly.type
_entity_poly.pdbx_seq_one_letter_code
_entity_poly.pdbx_strand_id
1 'polypeptide(L)'
;MAAPNKSRGRSSSQSKPGRALALILVALVALTGGMFLSGHTTPRLGIDLAGGTSITLKAQNEPGQKNAVNKTNMDTAVDIINRRVNGLGVSEAEVQTQGNDHIVVNIPRGTNEKQAREQVGTTAQLYFRPVLQVAAGTPAADPSASPSPSASSSPSGKTSPSPKSSAGAGGSTASPGAGSSASAGAGDASPQGRAVPQALKADATPSANAKSDKDADAKASPSPDASAAPDDKTTALFGSLDCSNKAQRVKATTGVKPTASMVACGNEGGQWAKYLLGPAEVEGKNVSKADAVLDTQRNQWIVQMKFNGEGKKKFSSITGKLAQQQSPMNQFAIVLDGDVVSAPSVSERLGGSAEISGSFSQESAKDLANVLSYGALPLTFHEETVTTVTAALGGEQLHAGLIAGAVGLALVIIYLVAYYRGLALIAIASLVVSGILTYTIMTLLGPGIGFALNLPAVCGAIVAIGITADSFIVFFERVRDEVREGRTLRPAVERGWPRARRTILVSDFVSFLAAAVLFVVTVGKVQGFAFTLGLTTLLDVVTVFLFTKPLLTLLARRKFFSQGHPWSGFDPKRLGAKPPLRRTRTPRVHADHPKEA
;
A
#
# COMPACT_ATOMS: atom_id res chain seq x y z
N MET A 1 23.97 0.99 -60.79
CA MET A 1 23.13 -0.08 -60.22
C MET A 1 23.92 -0.75 -59.10
N ALA A 2 23.51 -0.61 -57.84
CA ALA A 2 24.22 -1.21 -56.70
C ALA A 2 23.65 -2.60 -56.39
N ALA A 3 24.52 -3.60 -56.20
CA ALA A 3 24.11 -4.95 -55.86
C ALA A 3 23.57 -5.00 -54.40
N PRO A 4 22.45 -5.69 -54.13
CA PRO A 4 21.91 -5.79 -52.78
C PRO A 4 22.83 -6.65 -51.91
N ASN A 5 23.46 -6.03 -50.91
CA ASN A 5 24.39 -6.68 -50.01
C ASN A 5 23.63 -7.70 -49.13
N LYS A 6 23.77 -8.99 -49.47
CA LYS A 6 23.00 -10.08 -48.86
C LYS A 6 23.50 -10.35 -47.45
N SER A 7 22.93 -9.65 -46.47
CA SER A 7 23.24 -9.81 -45.06
C SER A 7 23.04 -11.27 -44.64
N ARG A 8 24.15 -11.98 -44.42
CA ARG A 8 24.16 -13.29 -43.78
C ARG A 8 23.69 -13.10 -42.35
N GLY A 9 22.38 -13.31 -42.12
CA GLY A 9 21.80 -13.32 -40.79
C GLY A 9 22.64 -14.21 -39.88
N ARG A 10 23.07 -13.65 -38.73
CA ARG A 10 23.94 -14.34 -37.78
C ARG A 10 23.38 -15.72 -37.49
N SER A 11 24.28 -16.71 -37.51
CA SER A 11 24.03 -18.09 -37.07
C SER A 11 23.08 -18.10 -35.88
N SER A 12 22.00 -18.88 -35.98
CA SER A 12 21.08 -19.08 -34.86
C SER A 12 21.89 -19.50 -33.65
N SER A 13 21.81 -18.71 -32.57
CA SER A 13 22.49 -19.05 -31.33
C SER A 13 21.94 -20.41 -30.89
N GLN A 14 22.81 -21.43 -30.87
CA GLN A 14 22.48 -22.73 -30.32
C GLN A 14 22.15 -22.51 -28.84
N SER A 15 20.85 -22.37 -28.54
CA SER A 15 20.34 -22.16 -27.20
C SER A 15 20.69 -23.39 -26.36
N LYS A 16 21.81 -23.28 -25.63
CA LYS A 16 22.33 -24.35 -24.75
C LYS A 16 21.21 -24.70 -23.76
N PRO A 17 20.53 -25.85 -23.88
CA PRO A 17 19.28 -26.10 -23.17
C PRO A 17 19.47 -26.08 -21.65
N GLY A 18 20.63 -26.54 -21.17
CA GLY A 18 20.99 -26.48 -19.75
C GLY A 18 21.08 -25.06 -19.17
N ARG A 19 21.37 -24.02 -19.96
CA ARG A 19 21.37 -22.63 -19.45
C ARG A 19 19.94 -22.14 -19.18
N ALA A 20 19.00 -22.42 -20.06
CA ALA A 20 17.60 -22.04 -19.88
C ALA A 20 16.96 -22.79 -18.69
N LEU A 21 17.24 -24.10 -18.57
CA LEU A 21 16.82 -24.89 -17.40
C LEU A 21 17.46 -24.40 -16.10
N ALA A 22 18.74 -24.02 -16.11
CA ALA A 22 19.39 -23.44 -14.94
C ALA A 22 18.77 -22.08 -14.55
N LEU A 23 18.43 -21.22 -15.52
CA LEU A 23 17.79 -19.92 -15.25
C LEU A 23 16.41 -20.08 -14.59
N ILE A 24 15.54 -20.96 -15.09
CA ILE A 24 14.23 -21.17 -14.47
C ILE A 24 14.34 -21.90 -13.11
N LEU A 25 15.31 -22.79 -12.93
CA LEU A 25 15.59 -23.40 -11.63
C LEU A 25 16.08 -22.36 -10.61
N VAL A 26 17.00 -21.48 -11.00
CA VAL A 26 17.46 -20.36 -10.15
C VAL A 26 16.31 -19.41 -9.81
N ALA A 27 15.46 -19.07 -10.79
CA ALA A 27 14.27 -18.25 -10.54
C ALA A 27 13.29 -18.93 -9.57
N LEU A 28 13.02 -20.22 -9.74
CA LEU A 28 12.15 -20.99 -8.86
C LEU A 28 12.73 -21.06 -7.43
N VAL A 29 14.03 -21.34 -7.28
CA VAL A 29 14.71 -21.35 -5.98
C VAL A 29 14.71 -19.96 -5.33
N ALA A 30 14.93 -18.89 -6.09
CA ALA A 30 14.90 -17.52 -5.60
C ALA A 30 13.50 -17.10 -5.12
N LEU A 31 12.45 -17.46 -5.87
CA LEU A 31 11.06 -17.16 -5.51
C LEU A 31 10.59 -18.01 -4.32
N THR A 32 10.88 -19.32 -4.28
CA THR A 32 10.57 -20.15 -3.10
C THR A 32 11.37 -19.69 -1.88
N GLY A 33 12.66 -19.35 -2.05
CA GLY A 33 13.51 -18.83 -0.98
C GLY A 33 13.00 -17.51 -0.44
N GLY A 34 12.61 -16.58 -1.33
CA GLY A 34 11.97 -15.32 -0.97
C GLY A 34 10.68 -15.54 -0.17
N MET A 35 9.80 -16.45 -0.62
CA MET A 35 8.55 -16.79 0.09
C MET A 35 8.80 -17.25 1.54
N PHE A 36 9.80 -18.13 1.75
CA PHE A 36 10.18 -18.56 3.10
C PHE A 36 10.87 -17.46 3.92
N LEU A 37 11.75 -16.64 3.31
CA LEU A 37 12.42 -15.52 3.98
C LEU A 37 11.45 -14.42 4.41
N SER A 38 10.40 -14.17 3.62
CA SER A 38 9.34 -13.24 3.97
C SER A 38 8.39 -13.76 5.06
N GLY A 39 8.49 -15.03 5.47
CA GLY A 39 7.60 -15.67 6.44
C GLY A 39 6.17 -15.96 5.95
N HIS A 40 5.82 -15.52 4.73
CA HIS A 40 4.49 -15.64 4.15
C HIS A 40 4.39 -16.89 3.26
N THR A 41 4.12 -18.04 3.88
CA THR A 41 4.09 -19.35 3.18
C THR A 41 2.76 -19.65 2.49
N THR A 42 1.67 -18.93 2.82
CA THR A 42 0.34 -19.11 2.23
C THR A 42 -0.13 -17.81 1.55
N PRO A 43 -0.78 -17.86 0.37
CA PRO A 43 -1.31 -16.66 -0.27
C PRO A 43 -2.30 -15.94 0.65
N ARG A 44 -2.25 -14.61 0.70
CA ARG A 44 -3.21 -13.82 1.47
C ARG A 44 -4.60 -14.04 0.89
N LEU A 45 -5.53 -14.54 1.70
CA LEU A 45 -6.88 -14.86 1.26
C LEU A 45 -7.73 -13.58 1.23
N GLY A 46 -8.40 -13.35 0.10
CA GLY A 46 -9.40 -12.30 -0.04
C GLY A 46 -10.63 -12.57 0.81
N ILE A 47 -11.38 -11.52 1.07
CA ILE A 47 -12.53 -11.50 1.98
C ILE A 47 -13.69 -12.43 1.58
N ASP A 48 -13.75 -12.85 0.32
CA ASP A 48 -14.69 -13.88 -0.15
C ASP A 48 -14.36 -15.28 0.39
N LEU A 49 -13.07 -15.55 0.66
CA LEU A 49 -12.58 -16.84 1.16
C LEU A 49 -12.30 -16.78 2.67
N ALA A 50 -11.79 -15.65 3.14
CA ALA A 50 -11.55 -15.38 4.54
C ALA A 50 -12.83 -14.98 5.30
N GLY A 51 -13.84 -14.39 4.66
CA GLY A 51 -15.00 -13.81 5.31
C GLY A 51 -14.71 -12.46 5.98
N GLY A 52 -15.72 -11.58 5.99
CA GLY A 52 -15.63 -10.18 6.44
C GLY A 52 -16.60 -9.28 5.67
N THR A 53 -16.47 -7.96 5.83
CA THR A 53 -17.21 -6.93 5.08
C THR A 53 -16.29 -6.21 4.10
N SER A 54 -16.66 -6.16 2.82
CA SER A 54 -15.99 -5.36 1.78
C SER A 54 -16.87 -4.17 1.40
N ILE A 55 -16.33 -2.95 1.47
CA ILE A 55 -17.02 -1.70 1.14
C ILE A 55 -16.30 -1.05 -0.04
N THR A 56 -17.02 -0.82 -1.14
CA THR A 56 -16.54 -0.03 -2.29
C THR A 56 -17.05 1.39 -2.17
N LEU A 57 -16.15 2.34 -1.98
CA LEU A 57 -16.41 3.77 -1.98
C LEU A 57 -16.06 4.36 -3.35
N LYS A 58 -16.91 5.25 -3.86
CA LYS A 58 -16.65 6.05 -5.07
C LYS A 58 -16.39 7.51 -4.68
N ALA A 59 -15.26 8.04 -5.12
CA ALA A 59 -14.88 9.44 -4.93
C ALA A 59 -15.69 10.34 -5.87
N GLN A 60 -16.23 11.42 -5.32
CA GLN A 60 -16.87 12.49 -6.08
C GLN A 60 -16.19 13.82 -5.75
N ASN A 61 -16.09 14.69 -6.76
CA ASN A 61 -15.53 16.03 -6.57
C ASN A 61 -16.53 16.90 -5.80
N GLU A 62 -16.08 17.66 -4.81
CA GLU A 62 -16.93 18.67 -4.17
C GLU A 62 -17.40 19.76 -5.16
N PRO A 63 -18.61 20.34 -4.96
CA PRO A 63 -19.14 21.39 -5.83
C PRO A 63 -18.19 22.59 -5.94
N GLY A 64 -17.61 22.78 -7.12
CA GLY A 64 -16.70 23.89 -7.44
C GLY A 64 -15.26 23.48 -7.76
N GLN A 65 -14.82 22.27 -7.40
CA GLN A 65 -13.45 21.81 -7.67
C GLN A 65 -13.39 20.76 -8.79
N LYS A 66 -13.19 21.22 -10.04
CA LYS A 66 -12.93 20.31 -11.17
C LYS A 66 -11.51 19.71 -11.03
N ASN A 67 -11.40 18.38 -11.14
CA ASN A 67 -10.18 17.57 -10.98
C ASN A 67 -9.72 17.30 -9.53
N ALA A 68 -10.64 17.30 -8.55
CA ALA A 68 -10.35 16.85 -7.19
C ALA A 68 -10.00 15.34 -7.13
N VAL A 69 -10.62 14.51 -7.99
CA VAL A 69 -10.26 13.10 -8.16
C VAL A 69 -8.96 13.00 -8.95
N ASN A 70 -7.85 12.82 -8.24
CA ASN A 70 -6.51 12.60 -8.80
C ASN A 70 -5.71 11.66 -7.88
N LYS A 71 -4.62 11.07 -8.39
CA LYS A 71 -3.88 10.04 -7.65
C LYS A 71 -3.38 10.50 -6.28
N THR A 72 -2.88 11.73 -6.14
CA THR A 72 -2.39 12.26 -4.85
C THR A 72 -3.51 12.34 -3.81
N ASN A 73 -4.68 12.85 -4.20
CA ASN A 73 -5.83 12.97 -3.31
C ASN A 73 -6.43 11.59 -2.98
N MET A 74 -6.44 10.66 -3.93
CA MET A 74 -6.91 9.29 -3.72
C MET A 74 -5.97 8.47 -2.81
N ASP A 75 -4.65 8.59 -3.00
CA ASP A 75 -3.66 7.94 -2.13
C ASP A 75 -3.74 8.54 -0.70
N THR A 76 -3.92 9.86 -0.58
CA THR A 76 -4.15 10.51 0.72
C THR A 76 -5.45 10.03 1.36
N ALA A 77 -6.54 9.88 0.59
CA ALA A 77 -7.81 9.35 1.06
C ALA A 77 -7.70 7.92 1.59
N VAL A 78 -6.91 7.07 0.91
CA VAL A 78 -6.60 5.71 1.37
C VAL A 78 -5.88 5.72 2.72
N ASP A 79 -4.92 6.61 2.94
CA ASP A 79 -4.23 6.74 4.24
C ASP A 79 -5.19 7.14 5.39
N ILE A 80 -6.20 7.98 5.11
CA ILE A 80 -7.23 8.32 6.12
C ILE A 80 -8.04 7.10 6.49
N ILE A 81 -8.59 6.41 5.48
CA ILE A 81 -9.50 5.29 5.70
C ILE A 81 -8.73 4.14 6.38
N ASN A 82 -7.47 3.90 6.01
CA ASN A 82 -6.57 2.98 6.72
C ASN A 82 -6.46 3.34 8.21
N ARG A 83 -6.20 4.61 8.54
CA ARG A 83 -6.11 5.09 9.93
C ARG A 83 -7.44 4.93 10.69
N ARG A 84 -8.58 5.22 10.06
CA ARG A 84 -9.91 5.07 10.67
C ARG A 84 -10.22 3.60 10.97
N VAL A 85 -9.98 2.69 10.03
CA VAL A 85 -10.25 1.26 10.24
C VAL A 85 -9.29 0.63 11.26
N ASN A 86 -8.01 1.04 11.27
CA ASN A 86 -7.09 0.71 12.37
C ASN A 86 -7.57 1.30 13.72
N GLY A 87 -8.18 2.49 13.68
CA GLY A 87 -8.89 3.15 14.78
C GLY A 87 -10.03 2.30 15.37
N LEU A 88 -10.71 1.49 14.56
CA LEU A 88 -11.74 0.54 15.02
C LEU A 88 -11.17 -0.70 15.74
N GLY A 89 -9.86 -0.92 15.68
CA GLY A 89 -9.21 -2.11 16.26
C GLY A 89 -9.10 -3.30 15.30
N VAL A 90 -9.30 -3.06 14.00
CA VAL A 90 -9.17 -4.08 12.97
C VAL A 90 -7.73 -4.07 12.45
N SER A 91 -6.87 -4.92 13.01
CA SER A 91 -5.43 -4.96 12.70
C SER A 91 -5.06 -5.51 11.31
N GLU A 92 -6.03 -6.05 10.58
CA GLU A 92 -5.85 -6.79 9.31
C GLU A 92 -6.65 -6.15 8.16
N ALA A 93 -7.21 -4.95 8.38
CA ALA A 93 -7.97 -4.26 7.36
C ALA A 93 -7.09 -3.79 6.21
N GLU A 94 -7.69 -3.72 5.03
CA GLU A 94 -7.02 -3.33 3.80
C GLU A 94 -7.81 -2.26 3.07
N VAL A 95 -7.15 -1.15 2.78
CA VAL A 95 -7.69 -0.08 1.96
C VAL A 95 -6.80 0.08 0.73
N GLN A 96 -7.40 -0.01 -0.45
CA GLN A 96 -6.70 0.15 -1.73
C GLN A 96 -7.48 1.08 -2.66
N THR A 97 -6.76 1.90 -3.41
CA THR A 97 -7.34 2.58 -4.58
C THR A 97 -7.66 1.53 -5.66
N GLN A 98 -8.83 1.66 -6.29
CA GLN A 98 -9.23 0.82 -7.40
C GLN A 98 -9.66 1.68 -8.60
N GLY A 99 -9.06 1.41 -9.76
CA GLY A 99 -9.19 2.31 -10.92
C GLY A 99 -8.63 3.70 -10.61
N ASN A 100 -9.39 4.75 -10.98
CA ASN A 100 -8.98 6.14 -10.80
C ASN A 100 -9.74 6.86 -9.67
N ASP A 101 -10.91 6.35 -9.31
CA ASP A 101 -11.95 7.04 -8.53
C ASP A 101 -12.61 6.16 -7.45
N HIS A 102 -12.26 4.87 -7.33
CA HIS A 102 -12.82 4.00 -6.30
C HIS A 102 -11.79 3.68 -5.20
N ILE A 103 -12.27 3.38 -4.00
CA ILE A 103 -11.50 2.85 -2.88
C ILE A 103 -12.22 1.61 -2.36
N VAL A 104 -11.53 0.47 -2.28
CA VAL A 104 -12.05 -0.75 -1.66
C VAL A 104 -11.49 -0.89 -0.26
N VAL A 105 -12.37 -1.13 0.69
CA VAL A 105 -12.08 -1.31 2.11
C VAL A 105 -12.50 -2.73 2.51
N ASN A 106 -11.53 -3.61 2.70
CA ASN A 106 -11.72 -4.99 3.13
C ASN A 106 -11.52 -5.08 4.65
N ILE A 107 -12.59 -5.42 5.38
CA ILE A 107 -12.62 -5.48 6.84
C ILE A 107 -12.82 -6.94 7.27
N PRO A 108 -11.78 -7.62 7.78
CA PRO A 108 -11.89 -9.00 8.22
C PRO A 108 -12.83 -9.17 9.43
N ARG A 109 -13.10 -10.45 9.74
CA ARG A 109 -14.04 -10.93 10.76
C ARG A 109 -13.95 -10.17 12.10
N GLY A 110 -15.10 -9.98 12.74
CA GLY A 110 -15.20 -9.46 14.11
C GLY A 110 -15.76 -8.03 14.22
N THR A 111 -15.88 -7.31 13.10
CA THR A 111 -16.44 -5.95 13.07
C THR A 111 -17.92 -5.98 12.67
N ASN A 112 -18.77 -5.21 13.35
CA ASN A 112 -20.17 -5.04 12.96
C ASN A 112 -20.25 -4.26 11.64
N GLU A 113 -20.89 -4.82 10.61
CA GLU A 113 -21.04 -4.19 9.28
C GLU A 113 -21.53 -2.73 9.37
N LYS A 114 -22.58 -2.48 10.16
CA LYS A 114 -23.15 -1.13 10.33
C LYS A 114 -22.13 -0.13 10.91
N GLN A 115 -21.38 -0.57 11.91
CA GLN A 115 -20.36 0.25 12.58
C GLN A 115 -19.15 0.49 11.68
N ALA A 116 -18.71 -0.54 10.95
CA ALA A 116 -17.67 -0.42 9.93
C ALA A 116 -18.09 0.58 8.84
N ARG A 117 -19.31 0.45 8.33
CA ARG A 117 -19.89 1.30 7.29
C ARG A 117 -20.02 2.76 7.74
N GLU A 118 -20.64 3.02 8.89
CA GLU A 118 -20.76 4.36 9.46
C GLU A 118 -19.40 5.04 9.70
N GLN A 119 -18.35 4.27 9.99
CA GLN A 119 -16.99 4.76 10.28
C GLN A 119 -16.05 4.77 9.04
N VAL A 120 -16.54 4.33 7.88
CA VAL A 120 -15.79 4.30 6.61
C VAL A 120 -16.44 5.19 5.56
N GLY A 121 -17.78 5.22 5.49
CA GLY A 121 -18.57 6.04 4.56
C GLY A 121 -18.86 7.47 5.03
N THR A 122 -18.68 7.80 6.31
CA THR A 122 -18.70 9.21 6.76
C THR A 122 -17.43 9.93 6.34
N THR A 123 -17.52 11.21 5.98
CA THR A 123 -16.32 12.03 5.76
C THR A 123 -15.61 12.31 7.09
N ALA A 124 -14.27 12.25 7.10
CA ALA A 124 -13.48 12.52 8.30
C ALA A 124 -13.63 13.98 8.73
N GLN A 125 -13.89 14.21 10.02
CA GLN A 125 -14.18 15.53 10.56
C GLN A 125 -13.00 16.04 11.39
N LEU A 126 -12.24 16.96 10.80
CA LEU A 126 -11.20 17.73 11.48
C LEU A 126 -11.84 18.96 12.14
N TYR A 127 -11.57 19.18 13.42
CA TYR A 127 -12.02 20.35 14.20
C TYR A 127 -10.86 20.92 15.02
N PHE A 128 -10.79 22.24 15.13
CA PHE A 128 -9.92 22.93 16.07
C PHE A 128 -10.75 23.41 17.26
N ARG A 129 -10.36 22.99 18.47
CA ARG A 129 -11.08 23.25 19.73
C ARG A 129 -10.13 23.85 20.77
N PRO A 130 -10.54 24.89 21.52
CA PRO A 130 -9.72 25.41 22.61
C PRO A 130 -9.63 24.38 23.74
N VAL A 131 -8.44 24.23 24.33
CA VAL A 131 -8.23 23.36 25.48
C VAL A 131 -8.70 24.07 26.75
N LEU A 132 -9.48 23.39 27.58
CA LEU A 132 -9.94 23.90 28.87
C LEU A 132 -9.15 23.28 30.03
N GLN A 133 -8.84 21.98 29.93
CA GLN A 133 -8.08 21.24 30.93
C GLN A 133 -7.32 20.08 30.28
N VAL A 134 -6.14 19.75 30.82
CA VAL A 134 -5.34 18.58 30.44
C VAL A 134 -4.99 17.79 31.70
N ALA A 135 -5.01 16.47 31.61
CA ALA A 135 -4.54 15.56 32.66
C ALA A 135 -3.89 14.31 32.06
N ALA A 136 -3.20 13.53 32.90
CA ALA A 136 -2.68 12.22 32.51
C ALA A 136 -3.81 11.30 32.00
N GLY A 137 -3.49 10.44 31.03
CA GLY A 137 -4.48 9.62 30.34
C GLY A 137 -5.17 8.58 31.22
N THR A 138 -4.57 8.15 32.32
CA THR A 138 -5.21 7.28 33.33
C THR A 138 -5.91 8.13 34.41
N PRO A 139 -7.02 7.65 35.00
CA PRO A 139 -7.61 8.29 36.18
C PRO A 139 -6.57 8.37 37.32
N ALA A 140 -6.49 9.52 37.98
CA ALA A 140 -5.70 9.64 39.20
C ALA A 140 -6.38 8.81 40.30
N ALA A 141 -5.62 7.98 41.02
CA ALA A 141 -6.11 7.36 42.24
C ALA A 141 -6.30 8.43 43.32
N ASP A 142 -7.42 8.39 44.03
CA ASP A 142 -7.76 9.40 45.04
C ASP A 142 -6.68 9.51 46.13
N PRO A 143 -6.27 10.73 46.53
CA PRO A 143 -5.41 10.95 47.69
C PRO A 143 -6.23 10.85 48.98
N SER A 144 -6.74 9.66 49.30
CA SER A 144 -7.49 9.41 50.55
C SER A 144 -7.06 8.12 51.23
N ALA A 145 -5.95 8.21 51.97
CA ALA A 145 -5.60 7.28 53.04
C ALA A 145 -4.74 8.02 54.09
N SER A 146 -5.38 8.81 54.94
CA SER A 146 -4.73 9.28 56.18
C SER A 146 -4.46 8.08 57.10
N PRO A 147 -3.22 7.85 57.57
CA PRO A 147 -2.89 6.68 58.36
C PRO A 147 -3.34 6.89 59.82
N SER A 148 -4.45 6.27 60.21
CA SER A 148 -4.81 6.11 61.62
C SER A 148 -4.11 4.87 62.20
N PRO A 149 -3.51 4.94 63.40
CA PRO A 149 -2.60 3.90 63.88
C PRO A 149 -3.37 2.68 64.42
N SER A 150 -2.82 1.49 64.22
CA SER A 150 -3.12 0.31 65.02
C SER A 150 -1.84 -0.28 65.57
N ALA A 151 -1.89 -0.63 66.84
CA ALA A 151 -0.73 -0.86 67.68
C ALA A 151 -0.33 -2.34 67.78
N SER A 152 0.85 -2.55 68.38
CA SER A 152 1.29 -3.78 69.02
C SER A 152 1.82 -4.90 68.10
N SER A 153 3.15 -4.92 67.96
CA SER A 153 3.90 -6.16 67.79
C SER A 153 5.18 -6.14 68.63
N SER A 154 5.32 -7.10 69.54
CA SER A 154 6.54 -7.40 70.30
C SER A 154 6.35 -8.67 71.14
N PRO A 155 7.44 -9.39 71.50
CA PRO A 155 8.64 -9.60 70.70
C PRO A 155 9.21 -11.04 70.78
N SER A 156 9.90 -11.49 69.74
CA SER A 156 11.02 -12.47 69.77
C SER A 156 11.49 -12.74 68.33
N GLY A 157 12.78 -12.75 67.99
CA GLY A 157 13.96 -12.36 68.76
C GLY A 157 15.26 -12.72 68.01
N LYS A 158 16.37 -12.08 68.43
CA LYS A 158 17.78 -12.39 68.14
C LYS A 158 18.41 -11.93 66.80
N THR A 159 19.48 -11.13 67.01
CA THR A 159 20.78 -11.10 66.31
C THR A 159 20.93 -10.50 64.91
N SER A 160 21.33 -9.23 64.92
CA SER A 160 22.41 -8.63 64.09
C SER A 160 23.71 -9.48 64.08
N PRO A 161 24.72 -9.28 63.19
CA PRO A 161 25.19 -7.94 62.78
C PRO A 161 25.53 -7.69 61.30
N SER A 162 25.47 -6.40 60.93
CA SER A 162 26.20 -5.78 59.80
C SER A 162 27.70 -5.66 60.14
N PRO A 163 28.65 -5.41 59.21
CA PRO A 163 28.89 -3.99 58.82
C PRO A 163 29.58 -3.70 57.46
N LYS A 164 29.62 -2.39 57.12
CA LYS A 164 30.55 -1.66 56.23
C LYS A 164 30.51 -2.00 54.71
N SER A 165 30.36 -1.05 53.78
CA SER A 165 30.95 0.31 53.59
C SER A 165 32.39 0.33 53.08
N SER A 166 32.56 0.80 51.84
CA SER A 166 33.73 1.55 51.39
C SER A 166 33.32 2.47 50.21
N ALA A 167 33.92 3.65 50.14
CA ALA A 167 33.70 4.66 49.10
C ALA A 167 34.97 4.89 48.28
N GLY A 168 34.82 5.52 47.11
CA GLY A 168 35.90 6.01 46.24
C GLY A 168 35.29 6.40 44.88
N ALA A 169 35.14 7.65 44.43
CA ALA A 169 35.93 8.90 44.53
C ALA A 169 37.03 9.04 43.46
N GLY A 170 36.98 10.15 42.70
CA GLY A 170 37.93 10.55 41.65
C GLY A 170 37.45 10.27 40.22
N GLY A 171 37.55 11.18 39.25
CA GLY A 171 38.02 12.58 39.32
C GLY A 171 37.85 13.30 37.96
N SER A 172 37.81 14.64 38.01
CA SER A 172 37.57 15.52 36.85
C SER A 172 38.85 15.93 36.13
N THR A 173 38.78 16.25 34.82
CA THR A 173 39.70 17.20 34.15
C THR A 173 39.08 17.75 32.85
N ALA A 174 39.49 18.96 32.44
CA ALA A 174 38.97 19.64 31.25
C ALA A 174 40.06 20.38 30.46
N SER A 175 39.98 20.33 29.11
CA SER A 175 40.64 21.23 28.12
C SER A 175 42.20 21.29 28.13
N PRO A 176 42.88 22.01 27.19
CA PRO A 176 42.46 22.62 25.91
C PRO A 176 43.41 22.26 24.72
N GLY A 177 43.21 22.85 23.53
CA GLY A 177 44.27 22.94 22.48
C GLY A 177 43.78 23.09 21.03
N ALA A 178 44.44 23.95 20.24
CA ALA A 178 44.08 24.26 18.84
C ALA A 178 45.26 24.02 17.86
N GLY A 179 45.00 23.95 16.55
CA GLY A 179 46.04 23.89 15.50
C GLY A 179 45.50 23.83 14.06
N SER A 180 46.06 24.63 13.15
CA SER A 180 45.53 24.93 11.80
C SER A 180 46.16 24.13 10.65
N SER A 181 45.49 24.09 9.48
CA SER A 181 46.14 24.19 8.15
C SER A 181 45.13 24.67 7.07
N ALA A 182 45.60 25.26 5.96
CA ALA A 182 44.78 26.05 5.04
C ALA A 182 45.06 25.79 3.53
N SER A 183 44.11 26.17 2.66
CA SER A 183 44.26 26.53 1.22
C SER A 183 42.91 27.11 0.75
N ALA A 184 42.75 28.40 0.39
CA ALA A 184 43.14 29.08 -0.86
C ALA A 184 42.45 28.51 -2.13
N GLY A 185 41.73 29.30 -2.95
CA GLY A 185 41.37 30.74 -2.82
C GLY A 185 40.48 31.32 -3.96
N ALA A 186 40.23 32.65 -3.87
CA ALA A 186 39.96 33.67 -4.91
C ALA A 186 38.75 33.53 -5.87
N GLY A 187 38.01 34.59 -6.27
CA GLY A 187 37.94 36.04 -5.92
C GLY A 187 36.48 36.54 -6.15
N ASP A 188 36.08 37.82 -6.16
CA ASP A 188 36.78 39.13 -6.14
C ASP A 188 35.81 40.27 -5.64
N ALA A 189 36.30 41.52 -5.54
CA ALA A 189 35.76 42.79 -5.00
C ALA A 189 34.23 43.10 -5.20
N SER A 190 33.46 43.70 -4.26
CA SER A 190 33.64 44.91 -3.41
C SER A 190 33.69 46.25 -4.20
N PRO A 191 33.34 47.44 -3.64
CA PRO A 191 32.21 47.84 -2.76
C PRO A 191 31.54 49.19 -3.16
N GLN A 192 30.44 49.58 -2.47
CA GLN A 192 30.03 50.97 -2.06
C GLN A 192 28.60 50.92 -1.45
N GLY A 193 28.19 51.67 -0.41
CA GLY A 193 28.91 52.55 0.52
C GLY A 193 28.07 53.77 0.97
N ARG A 194 27.77 53.90 2.28
CA ARG A 194 27.20 55.08 3.00
C ARG A 194 25.70 55.41 2.75
N ALA A 195 25.03 56.26 3.54
CA ALA A 195 24.52 56.11 4.94
C ALA A 195 23.67 57.36 5.36
N VAL A 196 22.48 57.19 5.97
CA VAL A 196 21.65 58.11 6.85
C VAL A 196 21.42 59.60 6.46
N PRO A 197 20.50 60.40 7.09
CA PRO A 197 19.33 60.09 7.95
C PRO A 197 17.98 60.83 7.63
N GLN A 198 16.87 60.29 8.16
CA GLN A 198 15.72 60.90 8.87
C GLN A 198 15.48 62.44 8.93
N ALA A 199 14.26 62.92 8.60
CA ALA A 199 13.57 64.09 9.22
C ALA A 199 12.08 64.28 8.77
N LEU A 200 11.29 65.08 9.54
CA LEU A 200 9.92 65.62 9.33
C LEU A 200 8.75 64.62 9.56
N LYS A 201 7.78 64.75 10.51
CA LYS A 201 6.95 65.87 11.06
C LYS A 201 6.02 66.53 10.03
N ALA A 202 4.77 66.94 10.30
CA ALA A 202 3.76 66.60 11.33
C ALA A 202 2.40 67.24 10.92
N ASP A 203 1.28 66.71 11.43
CA ASP A 203 -0.09 67.25 11.57
C ASP A 203 -0.71 68.32 10.63
N ALA A 204 -1.96 68.06 10.21
CA ALA A 204 -3.07 69.03 10.27
C ALA A 204 -4.45 68.34 10.17
N THR A 205 -5.38 68.69 11.06
CA THR A 205 -6.83 68.40 10.95
C THR A 205 -7.58 69.71 10.66
N PRO A 206 -8.78 69.68 10.04
CA PRO A 206 -9.90 70.35 10.72
C PRO A 206 -11.27 69.65 10.58
N SER A 207 -12.21 70.09 11.43
CA SER A 207 -13.64 69.74 11.49
C SER A 207 -14.49 71.00 11.18
N ALA A 208 -15.79 70.99 10.87
CA ALA A 208 -16.80 69.93 10.93
C ALA A 208 -17.64 69.87 9.63
N ASN A 209 -18.98 69.76 9.52
CA ASN A 209 -20.11 69.88 10.46
C ASN A 209 -21.32 69.03 9.99
N ALA A 210 -22.32 68.87 10.87
CA ALA A 210 -23.40 67.88 10.79
C ALA A 210 -24.57 68.18 9.83
N LYS A 211 -25.35 67.13 9.54
CA LYS A 211 -26.82 67.16 9.54
C LYS A 211 -27.36 65.84 10.08
N SER A 212 -28.53 65.90 10.73
CA SER A 212 -29.07 64.85 11.60
C SER A 212 -30.52 64.51 11.25
N ASP A 213 -30.91 63.25 11.45
CA ASP A 213 -32.24 62.73 11.82
C ASP A 213 -31.96 61.32 12.42
N LYS A 214 -32.26 60.99 13.69
CA LYS A 214 -33.57 60.79 14.36
C LYS A 214 -34.47 59.76 13.65
N ASP A 215 -35.12 58.80 14.31
CA ASP A 215 -35.06 58.18 15.64
C ASP A 215 -35.81 56.83 15.50
N ALA A 216 -35.33 55.70 16.05
CA ALA A 216 -36.14 54.47 16.23
C ALA A 216 -35.49 53.40 17.14
N ASP A 217 -36.09 53.22 18.31
CA ASP A 217 -36.23 51.98 19.10
C ASP A 217 -35.05 51.01 19.30
N ALA A 218 -34.44 51.15 20.48
CA ALA A 218 -33.65 50.10 21.10
C ALA A 218 -34.52 48.91 21.54
N LYS A 219 -34.53 47.83 20.75
CA LYS A 219 -34.96 46.50 21.21
C LYS A 219 -33.75 45.60 21.43
N ALA A 220 -33.33 45.47 22.69
CA ALA A 220 -32.30 44.52 23.08
C ALA A 220 -32.72 43.09 22.68
N SER A 221 -31.85 42.41 21.92
CA SER A 221 -31.92 40.99 21.63
C SER A 221 -30.50 40.44 21.79
N PRO A 222 -30.31 39.28 22.43
CA PRO A 222 -29.04 38.98 23.09
C PRO A 222 -27.94 38.62 22.10
N SER A 223 -26.74 39.17 22.34
CA SER A 223 -25.49 38.58 21.87
C SER A 223 -25.39 37.14 22.41
N PRO A 224 -24.98 36.15 21.60
CA PRO A 224 -24.66 34.83 22.11
C PRO A 224 -23.29 34.87 22.81
N ASP A 225 -23.25 35.44 24.01
CA ASP A 225 -22.18 35.19 24.97
C ASP A 225 -22.32 33.75 25.46
N ALA A 226 -21.55 32.86 24.85
CA ALA A 226 -21.45 31.47 25.23
C ALA A 226 -20.02 30.97 25.00
N SER A 227 -19.09 31.40 25.85
CA SER A 227 -18.13 30.42 26.37
C SER A 227 -18.94 29.37 27.11
N ALA A 228 -19.32 28.30 26.39
CA ALA A 228 -20.04 27.18 26.97
C ALA A 228 -19.13 26.51 28.01
N ALA A 229 -19.35 26.87 29.28
CA ALA A 229 -18.72 26.19 30.39
C ALA A 229 -18.98 24.67 30.25
N PRO A 230 -17.98 23.81 30.52
CA PRO A 230 -18.13 22.37 30.34
C PRO A 230 -19.29 21.87 31.22
N ASP A 231 -20.28 21.23 30.60
CA ASP A 231 -21.42 20.64 31.32
C ASP A 231 -20.90 19.69 32.42
N ASP A 232 -21.55 19.62 33.59
CA ASP A 232 -21.12 18.76 34.71
C ASP A 232 -20.85 17.30 34.28
N LYS A 233 -21.61 16.81 33.29
CA LYS A 233 -21.42 15.49 32.67
C LYS A 233 -20.08 15.35 31.95
N THR A 234 -19.62 16.38 31.23
CA THR A 234 -18.31 16.38 30.55
C THR A 234 -17.17 16.43 31.55
N THR A 235 -17.31 17.19 32.64
CA THR A 235 -16.34 17.24 33.74
C THR A 235 -16.25 15.90 34.49
N ALA A 236 -17.39 15.25 34.76
CA ALA A 236 -17.42 13.91 35.36
C ALA A 236 -16.84 12.81 34.43
N LEU A 237 -17.10 12.91 33.12
CA LEU A 237 -16.46 12.05 32.12
C LEU A 237 -14.95 12.30 32.06
N PHE A 238 -14.48 13.54 32.14
CA PHE A 238 -13.05 13.86 32.17
C PHE A 238 -12.35 13.24 33.40
N GLY A 239 -12.98 13.28 34.57
CA GLY A 239 -12.45 12.62 35.77
C GLY A 239 -12.29 11.10 35.58
N SER A 240 -13.34 10.44 35.08
CA SER A 240 -13.44 8.97 34.97
C SER A 240 -12.87 8.35 33.70
N LEU A 241 -12.51 9.14 32.68
CA LEU A 241 -11.96 8.63 31.43
C LEU A 241 -10.55 8.06 31.63
N ASP A 242 -10.36 6.84 31.14
CA ASP A 242 -9.09 6.18 30.92
C ASP A 242 -8.79 6.10 29.42
N CYS A 243 -7.79 6.85 28.97
CA CYS A 243 -7.32 6.90 27.60
C CYS A 243 -6.50 5.66 27.19
N SER A 244 -6.04 4.83 28.13
CA SER A 244 -5.44 3.53 27.77
C SER A 244 -6.50 2.60 27.15
N ASN A 245 -7.74 2.67 27.64
CA ASN A 245 -8.85 1.83 27.19
C ASN A 245 -9.49 2.35 25.89
N LYS A 246 -9.22 1.65 24.78
CA LYS A 246 -9.72 1.98 23.44
C LYS A 246 -11.26 2.05 23.35
N ALA A 247 -12.00 1.23 24.11
CA ALA A 247 -13.46 1.27 24.10
C ALA A 247 -14.02 2.52 24.81
N GLN A 248 -13.32 3.02 25.84
CA GLN A 248 -13.70 4.25 26.54
C GLN A 248 -13.41 5.50 25.67
N ARG A 249 -12.31 5.51 24.90
CA ARG A 249 -12.02 6.59 23.94
C ARG A 249 -13.15 6.80 22.93
N VAL A 250 -13.52 5.74 22.20
CA VAL A 250 -14.60 5.79 21.20
C VAL A 250 -15.93 6.20 21.84
N LYS A 251 -16.23 5.72 23.05
CA LYS A 251 -17.47 6.09 23.77
C LYS A 251 -17.51 7.55 24.23
N ALA A 252 -16.35 8.16 24.53
CA ALA A 252 -16.28 9.57 24.94
C ALA A 252 -16.52 10.54 23.78
N THR A 253 -16.23 10.13 22.54
CA THR A 253 -16.28 10.98 21.34
C THR A 253 -17.53 10.78 20.48
N THR A 254 -18.17 9.61 20.57
CA THR A 254 -19.33 9.25 19.74
C THR A 254 -20.52 10.19 19.94
N GLY A 255 -20.97 10.84 18.86
CA GLY A 255 -22.22 11.62 18.82
C GLY A 255 -22.14 13.03 19.42
N VAL A 256 -20.94 13.53 19.78
CA VAL A 256 -20.79 14.87 20.34
C VAL A 256 -20.92 15.93 19.24
N LYS A 257 -21.80 16.92 19.45
CA LYS A 257 -22.02 18.02 18.48
C LYS A 257 -20.80 18.96 18.42
N PRO A 258 -20.50 19.58 17.26
CA PRO A 258 -19.43 20.57 17.15
C PRO A 258 -19.55 21.73 18.15
N THR A 259 -20.78 22.15 18.46
CA THR A 259 -21.08 23.27 19.37
C THR A 259 -21.05 22.92 20.86
N ALA A 260 -20.83 21.65 21.23
CA ALA A 260 -20.76 21.21 22.62
C ALA A 260 -19.31 21.00 23.06
N SER A 261 -19.01 21.24 24.34
CA SER A 261 -17.75 20.85 24.96
C SER A 261 -17.60 19.32 24.95
N MET A 262 -16.38 18.81 24.83
CA MET A 262 -16.12 17.38 24.68
C MET A 262 -14.89 16.93 25.47
N VAL A 263 -14.83 15.63 25.77
CA VAL A 263 -13.62 14.99 26.31
C VAL A 263 -12.98 14.15 25.22
N ALA A 264 -11.68 14.30 25.03
CA ALA A 264 -10.91 13.61 24.01
C ALA A 264 -9.59 13.07 24.59
N CYS A 265 -9.03 12.06 23.95
CA CYS A 265 -7.72 11.53 24.28
C CYS A 265 -6.71 11.92 23.18
N GLY A 266 -5.49 12.24 23.58
CA GLY A 266 -4.36 12.39 22.68
C GLY A 266 -3.21 11.47 23.08
N ASN A 267 -2.35 11.15 22.12
CA ASN A 267 -1.13 10.37 22.36
C ASN A 267 0.06 11.13 21.77
N GLU A 268 0.89 11.70 22.65
CA GLU A 268 2.13 12.37 22.27
C GLU A 268 3.31 11.50 22.73
N GLY A 269 4.12 11.03 21.77
CA GLY A 269 5.34 10.27 22.06
C GLY A 269 5.15 8.91 22.76
N GLY A 270 3.93 8.33 22.73
CA GLY A 270 3.60 7.09 23.43
C GLY A 270 2.98 7.29 24.81
N GLN A 271 2.81 8.54 25.28
CA GLN A 271 2.07 8.85 26.50
C GLN A 271 0.67 9.37 26.17
N TRP A 272 -0.33 8.79 26.85
CA TRP A 272 -1.71 9.23 26.74
C TRP A 272 -1.99 10.42 27.66
N ALA A 273 -2.65 11.43 27.12
CA ALA A 273 -3.23 12.55 27.86
C ALA A 273 -4.73 12.65 27.56
N LYS A 274 -5.50 13.11 28.54
CA LYS A 274 -6.92 13.44 28.37
C LYS A 274 -7.10 14.95 28.37
N TYR A 275 -7.96 15.41 27.46
CA TYR A 275 -8.23 16.81 27.19
C TYR A 275 -9.73 17.08 27.39
N LEU A 276 -10.04 18.09 28.19
CA LEU A 276 -11.35 18.72 28.21
C LEU A 276 -11.30 19.88 27.20
N LEU A 277 -12.16 19.83 26.20
CA LEU A 277 -12.15 20.72 25.04
C LEU A 277 -13.44 21.54 24.98
N GLY A 278 -13.31 22.81 24.63
CA GLY A 278 -14.45 23.67 24.33
C GLY A 278 -15.10 23.34 22.97
N PRO A 279 -16.10 24.12 22.54
CA PRO A 279 -16.75 23.98 21.24
C PRO A 279 -15.76 24.16 20.07
N ALA A 280 -16.13 23.63 18.90
CA ALA A 280 -15.32 23.75 17.67
C ALA A 280 -15.41 25.17 17.09
N GLU A 281 -14.29 25.90 17.16
CA GLU A 281 -14.17 27.30 16.71
C GLU A 281 -13.76 27.40 15.24
N VAL A 282 -12.97 26.44 14.75
CA VAL A 282 -12.59 26.32 13.34
C VAL A 282 -12.83 24.89 12.86
N GLU A 283 -13.53 24.76 11.75
CA GLU A 283 -13.75 23.48 11.08
C GLU A 283 -12.66 23.19 10.03
N GLY A 284 -12.35 21.92 9.80
CA GLY A 284 -11.33 21.44 8.86
C GLY A 284 -11.49 21.98 7.45
N LYS A 285 -12.73 22.10 6.94
CA LYS A 285 -13.08 22.70 5.63
C LYS A 285 -12.53 24.12 5.40
N ASN A 286 -12.06 24.77 6.48
CA ASN A 286 -11.44 26.08 6.42
C ASN A 286 -9.93 26.04 6.21
N VAL A 287 -9.29 24.87 6.32
CA VAL A 287 -7.90 24.63 5.92
C VAL A 287 -7.85 24.51 4.40
N SER A 288 -7.02 25.31 3.74
CA SER A 288 -6.85 25.28 2.28
C SER A 288 -5.60 24.51 1.85
N LYS A 289 -4.61 24.38 2.74
CA LYS A 289 -3.41 23.55 2.52
C LYS A 289 -2.70 23.24 3.85
N ALA A 290 -2.10 22.06 3.95
CA ALA A 290 -1.10 21.74 4.97
C ALA A 290 0.09 21.02 4.33
N ASP A 291 1.32 21.44 4.65
CA ASP A 291 2.56 20.89 4.12
C ASP A 291 3.57 20.65 5.25
N ALA A 292 4.29 19.53 5.20
CA ALA A 292 5.49 19.32 6.01
C ALA A 292 6.70 19.92 5.28
N VAL A 293 7.43 20.82 5.94
CA VAL A 293 8.55 21.56 5.37
C VAL A 293 9.74 21.50 6.33
N LEU A 294 10.95 21.37 5.80
CA LEU A 294 12.18 21.53 6.58
C LEU A 294 12.51 23.02 6.67
N ASP A 295 12.46 23.59 7.87
CA ASP A 295 12.99 24.93 8.11
C ASP A 295 14.53 24.85 8.07
N THR A 296 15.14 25.42 7.04
CA THR A 296 16.59 25.40 6.83
C THR A 296 17.36 26.34 7.76
N GLN A 297 16.70 27.28 8.44
CA GLN A 297 17.33 28.15 9.44
C GLN A 297 17.37 27.49 10.82
N ARG A 298 16.29 26.79 11.19
CA ARG A 298 16.19 26.06 12.47
C ARG A 298 16.61 24.58 12.38
N ASN A 299 16.88 24.09 11.16
CA ASN A 299 17.22 22.70 10.83
C ASN A 299 16.26 21.68 11.46
N GLN A 300 14.96 22.00 11.46
CA GLN A 300 13.90 21.18 12.05
C GLN A 300 12.70 21.07 11.10
N TRP A 301 11.96 19.97 11.20
CA TRP A 301 10.72 19.82 10.46
C TRP A 301 9.59 20.60 11.14
N ILE A 302 8.84 21.35 10.33
CA ILE A 302 7.67 22.12 10.73
C ILE A 302 6.48 21.74 9.85
N VAL A 303 5.27 21.91 10.36
CA VAL A 303 4.05 21.77 9.56
C VAL A 303 3.45 23.15 9.32
N GLN A 304 3.48 23.59 8.07
CA GLN A 304 2.88 24.86 7.66
C GLN A 304 1.46 24.63 7.16
N MET A 305 0.51 25.38 7.69
CA MET A 305 -0.89 25.35 7.27
C MET A 305 -1.36 26.71 6.74
N LYS A 306 -2.32 26.69 5.84
CA LYS A 306 -3.00 27.87 5.28
C LYS A 306 -4.51 27.68 5.41
N PHE A 307 -5.20 28.77 5.68
CA PHE A 307 -6.66 28.82 5.79
C PHE A 307 -7.29 29.52 4.58
N ASN A 308 -8.57 29.23 4.31
CA ASN A 308 -9.39 29.97 3.37
C ASN A 308 -9.83 31.34 3.95
N GLY A 309 -10.57 32.13 3.17
CA GLY A 309 -10.96 33.50 3.56
C GLY A 309 -11.86 33.60 4.79
N GLU A 310 -12.69 32.58 5.06
CA GLU A 310 -13.53 32.51 6.26
C GLU A 310 -12.71 32.00 7.47
N GLY A 311 -11.96 30.93 7.25
CA GLY A 311 -11.02 30.34 8.21
C GLY A 311 -10.06 31.34 8.79
N LYS A 312 -9.42 32.16 7.96
CA LYS A 312 -8.51 33.24 8.38
C LYS A 312 -9.14 34.18 9.41
N LYS A 313 -10.44 34.50 9.27
CA LYS A 313 -11.14 35.38 10.22
C LYS A 313 -11.35 34.67 11.56
N LYS A 314 -11.96 33.48 11.54
CA LYS A 314 -12.24 32.65 12.74
C LYS A 314 -10.96 32.29 13.49
N PHE A 315 -9.96 31.79 12.78
CA PHE A 315 -8.65 31.41 13.32
C PHE A 315 -7.92 32.62 13.94
N SER A 316 -7.92 33.78 13.29
CA SER A 316 -7.29 34.99 13.85
C SER A 316 -8.05 35.55 15.06
N SER A 317 -9.37 35.41 15.14
CA SER A 317 -10.13 35.81 16.34
C SER A 317 -9.89 34.88 17.53
N ILE A 318 -9.82 33.56 17.33
CA ILE A 318 -9.63 32.61 18.44
C ILE A 318 -8.17 32.60 18.92
N THR A 319 -7.17 32.61 18.02
CA THR A 319 -5.76 32.70 18.42
C THR A 319 -5.44 33.98 19.18
N GLY A 320 -6.09 35.11 18.83
CA GLY A 320 -5.99 36.35 19.59
C GLY A 320 -6.56 36.30 21.02
N LYS A 321 -7.55 35.42 21.28
CA LYS A 321 -8.06 35.15 22.64
C LYS A 321 -7.14 34.19 23.40
N LEU A 322 -6.74 33.08 22.75
CA LEU A 322 -5.90 32.03 23.36
C LEU A 322 -4.51 32.56 23.77
N ALA A 323 -3.90 33.43 22.95
CA ALA A 323 -2.61 34.06 23.25
C ALA A 323 -2.60 34.93 24.53
N GLN A 324 -3.77 35.31 25.06
CA GLN A 324 -3.90 36.08 26.31
C GLN A 324 -4.09 35.18 27.54
N GLN A 325 -4.26 33.87 27.36
CA GLN A 325 -4.52 32.92 28.44
C GLN A 325 -3.23 32.24 28.91
N GLN A 326 -3.26 31.64 30.10
CA GLN A 326 -2.16 30.82 30.62
C GLN A 326 -2.35 29.36 30.21
N SER A 327 -1.25 28.59 30.18
CA SER A 327 -1.29 27.14 29.94
C SER A 327 -2.11 26.42 31.02
N PRO A 328 -2.97 25.44 30.68
CA PRO A 328 -3.17 24.84 29.35
C PRO A 328 -4.17 25.58 28.44
N MET A 329 -4.85 26.62 28.92
CA MET A 329 -5.94 27.29 28.18
C MET A 329 -5.47 28.01 26.91
N ASN A 330 -4.18 28.33 26.78
CA ASN A 330 -3.61 28.85 25.53
C ASN A 330 -3.35 27.80 24.45
N GLN A 331 -3.69 26.52 24.67
CA GLN A 331 -3.53 25.46 23.66
C GLN A 331 -4.75 25.37 22.73
N PHE A 332 -4.49 25.08 21.45
CA PHE A 332 -5.54 24.86 20.45
C PHE A 332 -5.46 23.43 19.92
N ALA A 333 -6.33 22.55 20.43
CA ALA A 333 -6.33 21.14 20.08
C ALA A 333 -6.85 20.90 18.66
N ILE A 334 -6.10 20.09 17.92
CA ILE A 334 -6.41 19.61 16.59
C ILE A 334 -7.04 18.22 16.76
N VAL A 335 -8.36 18.16 16.57
CA VAL A 335 -9.16 16.96 16.81
C VAL A 335 -9.59 16.36 15.48
N LEU A 336 -9.34 15.06 15.29
CA LEU A 336 -9.81 14.30 14.13
C LEU A 336 -10.71 13.17 14.61
N ASP A 337 -11.96 13.13 14.13
CA ASP A 337 -12.95 12.09 14.48
C ASP A 337 -13.11 11.85 16.01
N GLY A 338 -12.71 12.84 16.81
CA GLY A 338 -12.76 12.84 18.27
C GLY A 338 -11.44 12.62 19.01
N ASP A 339 -10.39 12.11 18.37
CA ASP A 339 -9.07 11.96 18.98
C ASP A 339 -8.23 13.24 18.79
N VAL A 340 -7.47 13.64 19.81
CA VAL A 340 -6.53 14.78 19.74
C VAL A 340 -5.24 14.32 19.08
N VAL A 341 -4.93 14.90 17.93
CA VAL A 341 -3.72 14.57 17.15
C VAL A 341 -2.53 15.43 17.59
N SER A 342 -2.79 16.68 17.96
CA SER A 342 -1.79 17.59 18.53
C SER A 342 -2.47 18.76 19.23
N ALA A 343 -1.87 19.31 20.29
CA ALA A 343 -2.40 20.46 21.03
C ALA A 343 -1.37 21.60 21.16
N PRO A 344 -0.95 22.25 20.05
CA PRO A 344 0.03 23.34 20.09
C PRO A 344 -0.46 24.53 20.93
N SER A 345 0.46 25.12 21.69
CA SER A 345 0.25 26.38 22.41
C SER A 345 0.30 27.58 21.46
N VAL A 346 -0.66 28.49 21.61
CA VAL A 346 -0.72 29.76 20.87
C VAL A 346 -0.06 30.85 21.70
N SER A 347 1.01 31.46 21.16
CA SER A 347 1.75 32.56 21.80
C SER A 347 1.36 33.95 21.28
N GLU A 348 0.86 34.05 20.06
CA GLU A 348 0.49 35.30 19.41
C GLU A 348 -0.76 35.15 18.54
N ARG A 349 -1.32 36.29 18.13
CA ARG A 349 -2.46 36.32 17.21
C ARG A 349 -2.00 36.00 15.79
N LEU A 350 -2.33 34.79 15.32
CA LEU A 350 -1.94 34.32 14.00
C LEU A 350 -2.87 34.82 12.88
N GLY A 351 -2.38 34.75 11.65
CA GLY A 351 -3.02 35.26 10.44
C GLY A 351 -3.79 34.21 9.64
N GLY A 352 -3.63 34.25 8.31
CA GLY A 352 -4.21 33.26 7.38
C GLY A 352 -3.33 32.02 7.18
N SER A 353 -2.19 31.98 7.86
CA SER A 353 -1.23 30.88 7.87
C SER A 353 -0.75 30.67 9.29
N ALA A 354 -0.46 29.42 9.64
CA ALA A 354 0.14 29.05 10.91
C ALA A 354 1.27 28.04 10.68
N GLU A 355 2.21 28.01 11.62
CA GLU A 355 3.31 27.07 11.70
C GLU A 355 3.14 26.27 12.99
N ILE A 356 3.10 24.94 12.88
CA ILE A 356 3.27 24.05 14.02
C ILE A 356 4.74 23.64 14.03
N SER A 357 5.45 24.00 15.10
CA SER A 357 6.83 23.63 15.35
C SER A 357 6.94 22.79 16.62
N GLY A 358 8.00 22.00 16.71
CA GLY A 358 8.19 21.00 17.76
C GLY A 358 9.29 20.02 17.37
N SER A 359 9.53 19.00 18.19
CA SER A 359 10.54 17.96 17.95
C SER A 359 10.07 16.91 16.93
N PHE A 360 9.69 17.35 15.73
CA PHE A 360 9.19 16.47 14.67
C PHE A 360 10.33 15.80 13.89
N SER A 361 10.19 14.49 13.67
CA SER A 361 10.87 13.78 12.58
C SER A 361 10.19 14.08 11.23
N GLN A 362 10.89 13.85 10.11
CA GLN A 362 10.33 13.96 8.77
C GLN A 362 9.01 13.18 8.60
N GLU A 363 8.95 11.97 9.17
CA GLU A 363 7.79 11.08 9.11
C GLU A 363 6.63 11.65 9.93
N SER A 364 6.86 12.00 11.20
CA SER A 364 5.82 12.58 12.07
C SER A 364 5.27 13.93 11.57
N ALA A 365 6.13 14.79 10.99
CA ALA A 365 5.69 16.04 10.37
C ALA A 365 4.81 15.75 9.15
N LYS A 366 5.20 14.79 8.30
CA LYS A 366 4.41 14.39 7.13
C LYS A 366 3.09 13.76 7.55
N ASP A 367 3.07 12.97 8.61
CA ASP A 367 1.85 12.38 9.15
C ASP A 367 0.87 13.42 9.67
N LEU A 368 1.35 14.41 10.42
CA LEU A 368 0.55 15.54 10.91
C LEU A 368 0.07 16.44 9.75
N ALA A 369 0.92 16.70 8.75
CA ALA A 369 0.53 17.45 7.55
C ALA A 369 -0.54 16.71 6.72
N ASN A 370 -0.42 15.38 6.60
CA ASN A 370 -1.44 14.53 6.00
C ASN A 370 -2.76 14.63 6.78
N VAL A 371 -2.71 14.55 8.13
CA VAL A 371 -3.91 14.71 8.98
C VAL A 371 -4.57 16.08 8.81
N LEU A 372 -3.79 17.14 8.79
CA LEU A 372 -4.32 18.49 8.61
C LEU A 372 -4.87 18.72 7.20
N SER A 373 -4.37 17.98 6.21
CA SER A 373 -4.93 17.93 4.85
C SER A 373 -6.28 17.21 4.79
N TYR A 374 -6.69 16.46 5.82
CA TYR A 374 -8.03 15.83 5.86
C TYR A 374 -9.16 16.87 5.85
N GLY A 375 -8.93 18.05 6.44
CA GLY A 375 -9.86 19.18 6.34
C GLY A 375 -9.89 19.84 4.96
N ALA A 376 -8.84 19.67 4.16
CA ALA A 376 -8.64 20.37 2.89
C ALA A 376 -8.99 19.53 1.64
N LEU A 377 -9.37 18.26 1.80
CA LEU A 377 -9.67 17.35 0.69
C LEU A 377 -11.02 17.68 0.04
N PRO A 378 -11.05 18.10 -1.25
CA PRO A 378 -12.29 18.45 -1.94
C PRO A 378 -12.98 17.20 -2.53
N LEU A 379 -13.06 16.13 -1.73
CA LEU A 379 -13.58 14.82 -2.11
C LEU A 379 -14.63 14.35 -1.11
N THR A 380 -15.82 14.03 -1.62
CA THR A 380 -16.81 13.23 -0.90
C THR A 380 -16.74 11.78 -1.37
N PHE A 381 -17.10 10.85 -0.49
CA PHE A 381 -17.18 9.42 -0.82
C PHE A 381 -18.63 8.96 -0.72
N HIS A 382 -19.08 8.22 -1.72
CA HIS A 382 -20.37 7.54 -1.70
C HIS A 382 -20.15 6.03 -1.74
N GLU A 383 -20.83 5.30 -0.86
CA GLU A 383 -20.86 3.85 -0.88
C GLU A 383 -21.58 3.37 -2.14
N GLU A 384 -20.89 2.61 -2.98
CA GLU A 384 -21.45 2.06 -4.22
C GLU A 384 -21.87 0.60 -4.04
N THR A 385 -21.08 -0.20 -3.32
CA THR A 385 -21.43 -1.58 -2.92
C THR A 385 -20.88 -1.93 -1.55
N VAL A 386 -21.67 -2.64 -0.75
CA VAL A 386 -21.24 -3.32 0.48
C VAL A 386 -21.53 -4.81 0.31
N THR A 387 -20.52 -5.67 0.51
CA THR A 387 -20.71 -7.13 0.50
C THR A 387 -20.10 -7.76 1.74
N THR A 388 -20.94 -8.43 2.52
CA THR A 388 -20.54 -9.17 3.72
C THR A 388 -20.61 -10.66 3.44
N VAL A 389 -19.51 -11.37 3.67
CA VAL A 389 -19.39 -12.82 3.43
C VAL A 389 -19.03 -13.50 4.75
N THR A 390 -19.73 -14.58 5.09
CA THR A 390 -19.44 -15.34 6.32
C THR A 390 -18.22 -16.25 6.13
N ALA A 391 -17.46 -16.45 7.21
CA ALA A 391 -16.26 -17.29 7.20
C ALA A 391 -16.52 -18.73 6.72
N ALA A 392 -17.66 -19.31 7.11
CA ALA A 392 -18.05 -20.66 6.73
C ALA A 392 -18.28 -20.77 5.21
N LEU A 393 -19.06 -19.85 4.64
CA LEU A 393 -19.40 -19.86 3.21
C LEU A 393 -18.14 -19.70 2.34
N GLY A 394 -17.22 -18.80 2.74
CA GLY A 394 -15.96 -18.60 2.02
C GLY A 394 -15.03 -19.82 2.08
N GLY A 395 -14.96 -20.50 3.23
CA GLY A 395 -14.19 -21.74 3.40
C GLY A 395 -14.73 -22.90 2.56
N GLU A 396 -16.05 -23.11 2.56
CA GLU A 396 -16.69 -24.14 1.74
C GLU A 396 -16.51 -23.86 0.24
N GLN A 397 -16.66 -22.61 -0.19
CA GLN A 397 -16.45 -22.22 -1.58
C GLN A 397 -14.99 -22.39 -2.03
N LEU A 398 -14.00 -22.08 -1.19
CA LEU A 398 -12.59 -22.37 -1.48
C LEU A 398 -12.37 -23.88 -1.64
N HIS A 399 -12.92 -24.69 -0.73
CA HIS A 399 -12.76 -26.14 -0.79
C HIS A 399 -13.40 -26.74 -2.05
N ALA A 400 -14.62 -26.32 -2.40
CA ALA A 400 -15.28 -26.72 -3.64
C ALA A 400 -14.51 -26.30 -4.89
N GLY A 401 -13.96 -25.07 -4.91
CA GLY A 401 -13.12 -24.57 -6.00
C GLY A 401 -11.82 -25.38 -6.17
N LEU A 402 -11.15 -25.73 -5.06
CA LEU A 402 -9.96 -26.58 -5.08
C LEU A 402 -10.26 -28.00 -5.56
N ILE A 403 -11.38 -28.59 -5.16
CA ILE A 403 -11.83 -29.90 -5.66
C ILE A 403 -12.10 -29.82 -7.17
N ALA A 404 -12.83 -28.81 -7.64
CA ALA A 404 -13.11 -28.62 -9.06
C ALA A 404 -11.81 -28.45 -9.89
N GLY A 405 -10.87 -27.65 -9.38
CA GLY A 405 -9.54 -27.49 -9.98
C GLY A 405 -8.72 -28.79 -10.02
N ALA A 406 -8.75 -29.58 -8.93
CA ALA A 406 -8.05 -30.86 -8.86
C ALA A 406 -8.64 -31.91 -9.82
N VAL A 407 -9.97 -31.98 -9.94
CA VAL A 407 -10.67 -32.85 -10.90
C VAL A 407 -10.36 -32.42 -12.34
N GLY A 408 -10.40 -31.11 -12.64
CA GLY A 408 -10.02 -30.58 -13.95
C GLY A 408 -8.57 -30.92 -14.34
N LEU A 409 -7.63 -30.70 -13.42
CA LEU A 409 -6.22 -31.05 -13.60
C LEU A 409 -6.03 -32.56 -13.78
N ALA A 410 -6.75 -33.40 -13.03
CA ALA A 410 -6.70 -34.85 -13.20
C ALA A 410 -7.20 -35.29 -14.60
N LEU A 411 -8.30 -34.72 -15.08
CA LEU A 411 -8.82 -34.99 -16.43
C LEU A 411 -7.84 -34.57 -17.53
N VAL A 412 -7.21 -33.39 -17.40
CA VAL A 412 -6.15 -32.94 -18.32
C VAL A 412 -4.95 -33.90 -18.30
N ILE A 413 -4.49 -34.34 -17.13
CA ILE A 413 -3.40 -35.31 -17.00
C ILE A 413 -3.77 -36.66 -17.64
N ILE A 414 -4.98 -37.17 -17.40
CA ILE A 414 -5.45 -38.43 -18.01
C ILE A 414 -5.46 -38.31 -19.54
N TYR A 415 -5.99 -37.22 -20.09
CA TYR A 415 -5.99 -36.96 -21.53
C TYR A 415 -4.56 -36.90 -22.10
N LEU A 416 -3.66 -36.16 -21.44
CA LEU A 416 -2.25 -36.07 -21.85
C LEU A 416 -1.57 -37.44 -21.82
N VAL A 417 -1.75 -38.24 -20.77
CA VAL A 417 -1.15 -39.59 -20.68
C VAL A 417 -1.73 -40.52 -21.74
N ALA A 418 -3.04 -40.50 -22.00
CA ALA A 418 -3.68 -41.34 -23.00
C ALA A 418 -3.20 -41.01 -24.44
N TYR A 419 -3.16 -39.71 -24.79
CA TYR A 419 -2.88 -39.26 -26.16
C TYR A 419 -1.38 -39.04 -26.45
N TYR A 420 -0.63 -38.47 -25.49
CA TYR A 420 0.80 -38.13 -25.64
C TYR A 420 1.77 -39.13 -24.97
N ARG A 421 1.31 -39.97 -24.04
CA ARG A 421 2.11 -41.03 -23.38
C ARG A 421 3.39 -40.48 -22.75
N GLY A 422 4.59 -40.92 -23.18
CA GLY A 422 5.88 -40.46 -22.65
C GLY A 422 6.14 -38.96 -22.81
N LEU A 423 5.44 -38.27 -23.71
CA LEU A 423 5.44 -36.80 -23.80
C LEU A 423 4.63 -36.14 -22.66
N ALA A 424 3.64 -36.83 -22.10
CA ALA A 424 2.85 -36.31 -20.97
C ALA A 424 3.73 -36.03 -19.74
N LEU A 425 4.80 -36.81 -19.52
CA LEU A 425 5.77 -36.54 -18.44
C LEU A 425 6.40 -35.14 -18.55
N ILE A 426 6.58 -34.63 -19.77
CA ILE A 426 7.12 -33.28 -20.02
C ILE A 426 6.04 -32.25 -19.68
N ALA A 427 4.82 -32.43 -20.18
CA ALA A 427 3.70 -31.51 -19.89
C ALA A 427 3.35 -31.47 -18.39
N ILE A 428 3.32 -32.62 -17.70
CA ILE A 428 3.10 -32.70 -16.26
C ILE A 428 4.21 -31.95 -15.50
N ALA A 429 5.48 -32.15 -15.87
CA ALA A 429 6.58 -31.41 -15.27
C ALA A 429 6.46 -29.90 -15.51
N SER A 430 6.04 -29.47 -16.71
CA SER A 430 5.81 -28.06 -17.04
C SER A 430 4.63 -27.47 -16.25
N LEU A 431 3.52 -28.21 -16.10
CA LEU A 431 2.37 -27.81 -15.28
C LEU A 431 2.76 -27.66 -13.81
N VAL A 432 3.58 -28.57 -13.27
CA VAL A 432 4.09 -28.48 -11.88
C VAL A 432 4.99 -27.25 -11.71
N VAL A 433 5.90 -26.97 -12.65
CA VAL A 433 6.74 -25.76 -12.61
C VAL A 433 5.90 -24.49 -12.71
N SER A 434 4.93 -24.44 -13.62
CA SER A 434 3.99 -23.31 -13.76
C SER A 434 3.16 -23.10 -12.49
N GLY A 435 2.67 -24.18 -11.88
CA GLY A 435 1.93 -24.15 -10.61
C GLY A 435 2.77 -23.63 -9.44
N ILE A 436 4.03 -24.08 -9.30
CA ILE A 436 4.94 -23.57 -8.26
C ILE A 436 5.26 -22.09 -8.47
N LEU A 437 5.55 -21.67 -9.72
CA LEU A 437 5.79 -20.26 -10.04
C LEU A 437 4.55 -19.40 -9.75
N THR A 438 3.36 -19.86 -10.14
CA THR A 438 2.10 -19.15 -9.87
C THR A 438 1.85 -19.02 -8.37
N TYR A 439 2.00 -20.09 -7.60
CA TYR A 439 1.80 -20.09 -6.15
C TYR A 439 2.81 -19.18 -5.42
N THR A 440 4.09 -19.28 -5.75
CA THR A 440 5.17 -18.48 -5.12
C THR A 440 5.06 -16.99 -5.46
N ILE A 441 4.62 -16.65 -6.67
CA ILE A 441 4.40 -15.25 -7.04
C ILE A 441 3.13 -14.71 -6.36
N MET A 442 2.04 -15.49 -6.27
CA MET A 442 0.84 -15.07 -5.52
C MET A 442 1.09 -14.85 -4.02
N THR A 443 1.94 -15.67 -3.39
CA THR A 443 2.36 -15.45 -1.99
C THR A 443 3.16 -14.16 -1.85
N LEU A 444 4.14 -13.92 -2.72
CA LEU A 444 5.01 -12.75 -2.66
C LEU A 444 4.31 -11.42 -3.02
N LEU A 445 3.31 -11.46 -3.90
CA LEU A 445 2.51 -10.28 -4.27
C LEU A 445 1.53 -9.84 -3.17
N GLY A 446 1.19 -10.73 -2.22
CA GLY A 446 0.34 -10.41 -1.09
C GLY A 446 0.90 -9.26 -0.25
N PRO A 447 2.12 -9.37 0.33
CA PRO A 447 2.77 -8.28 1.05
C PRO A 447 3.21 -7.12 0.14
N GLY A 448 3.58 -7.38 -1.11
CA GLY A 448 4.21 -6.37 -1.98
C GLY A 448 3.24 -5.36 -2.62
N ILE A 449 2.04 -5.81 -3.00
CA ILE A 449 1.02 -5.00 -3.71
C ILE A 449 -0.33 -5.05 -2.97
N GLY A 450 -0.44 -5.79 -1.86
CA GLY A 450 -1.73 -6.06 -1.22
C GLY A 450 -2.59 -7.05 -2.02
N PHE A 451 -2.01 -7.90 -2.86
CA PHE A 451 -2.82 -8.82 -3.67
C PHE A 451 -3.46 -9.90 -2.78
N ALA A 452 -4.79 -9.87 -2.68
CA ALA A 452 -5.57 -10.88 -1.96
C ALA A 452 -6.24 -11.86 -2.94
N LEU A 453 -5.98 -13.16 -2.76
CA LEU A 453 -6.55 -14.24 -3.56
C LEU A 453 -8.04 -14.39 -3.24
N ASN A 454 -8.90 -13.87 -4.11
CA ASN A 454 -10.36 -14.01 -3.98
C ASN A 454 -10.90 -15.20 -4.81
N LEU A 455 -12.21 -15.50 -4.70
CA LEU A 455 -12.80 -16.63 -5.42
C LEU A 455 -12.67 -16.49 -6.96
N PRO A 456 -12.94 -15.33 -7.59
CA PRO A 456 -12.69 -15.17 -9.02
C PRO A 456 -11.21 -15.35 -9.41
N ALA A 457 -10.25 -14.94 -8.58
CA ALA A 457 -8.82 -15.21 -8.82
C ALA A 457 -8.51 -16.72 -8.83
N VAL A 458 -9.11 -17.50 -7.91
CA VAL A 458 -9.01 -18.98 -7.94
C VAL A 458 -9.59 -19.54 -9.26
N CYS A 459 -10.74 -19.06 -9.71
CA CYS A 459 -11.29 -19.44 -11.03
C CYS A 459 -10.35 -19.08 -12.19
N GLY A 460 -9.71 -17.92 -12.14
CA GLY A 460 -8.70 -17.49 -13.13
C GLY A 460 -7.49 -18.44 -13.16
N ALA A 461 -7.01 -18.87 -11.99
CA ALA A 461 -5.93 -19.85 -11.87
C ALA A 461 -6.33 -21.23 -12.43
N ILE A 462 -7.57 -21.66 -12.21
CA ILE A 462 -8.09 -22.93 -12.77
C ILE A 462 -8.18 -22.84 -14.30
N VAL A 463 -8.69 -21.74 -14.86
CA VAL A 463 -8.75 -21.52 -16.32
C VAL A 463 -7.35 -21.53 -16.93
N ALA A 464 -6.35 -20.98 -16.25
CA ALA A 464 -4.97 -20.96 -16.70
C ALA A 464 -4.31 -22.36 -16.83
N ILE A 465 -4.78 -23.37 -16.07
CA ILE A 465 -4.33 -24.76 -16.25
C ILE A 465 -4.71 -25.26 -17.66
N GLY A 466 -5.86 -24.84 -18.19
CA GLY A 466 -6.27 -25.14 -19.56
C GLY A 466 -5.41 -24.43 -20.61
N ILE A 467 -5.16 -23.13 -20.41
CA ILE A 467 -4.36 -22.31 -21.35
C ILE A 467 -2.91 -22.83 -21.43
N THR A 468 -2.27 -23.06 -20.27
CA THR A 468 -0.90 -23.63 -20.21
C THR A 468 -0.81 -25.01 -20.87
N ALA A 469 -1.84 -25.83 -20.78
CA ALA A 469 -1.88 -27.12 -21.46
C ALA A 469 -1.95 -27.00 -22.99
N ASP A 470 -2.68 -26.01 -23.53
CA ASP A 470 -2.76 -25.75 -24.98
C ASP A 470 -1.38 -25.43 -25.58
N SER A 471 -0.60 -24.58 -24.92
CA SER A 471 0.76 -24.25 -25.35
C SER A 471 1.68 -25.47 -25.48
N PHE A 472 1.56 -26.44 -24.58
CA PHE A 472 2.32 -27.70 -24.68
C PHE A 472 1.81 -28.59 -25.81
N ILE A 473 0.48 -28.68 -26.00
CA ILE A 473 -0.19 -29.41 -27.08
C ILE A 473 0.24 -28.87 -28.46
N VAL A 474 0.17 -27.55 -28.66
CA VAL A 474 0.60 -26.88 -29.90
C VAL A 474 2.07 -27.15 -30.19
N PHE A 475 2.95 -27.11 -29.18
CA PHE A 475 4.36 -27.45 -29.39
C PHE A 475 4.55 -28.92 -29.76
N PHE A 476 3.88 -29.85 -29.07
CA PHE A 476 4.02 -31.28 -29.32
C PHE A 476 3.49 -31.69 -30.70
N GLU A 477 2.33 -31.20 -31.14
CA GLU A 477 1.84 -31.50 -32.49
C GLU A 477 2.79 -30.99 -33.57
N ARG A 478 3.37 -29.79 -33.42
CA ARG A 478 4.34 -29.27 -34.42
C ARG A 478 5.65 -30.07 -34.44
N VAL A 479 6.06 -30.69 -33.34
CA VAL A 479 7.19 -31.64 -33.35
C VAL A 479 6.76 -32.99 -33.93
N ARG A 480 5.53 -33.47 -33.67
CA ARG A 480 4.99 -34.70 -34.27
C ARG A 480 4.85 -34.58 -35.79
N ASP A 481 4.40 -33.44 -36.31
CA ASP A 481 4.33 -33.15 -37.76
C ASP A 481 5.70 -33.30 -38.43
N GLU A 482 6.75 -32.74 -37.83
CA GLU A 482 8.12 -32.87 -38.34
C GLU A 482 8.61 -34.34 -38.32
N VAL A 483 8.18 -35.15 -37.36
CA VAL A 483 8.45 -36.60 -37.30
C VAL A 483 7.61 -37.38 -38.32
N ARG A 484 6.35 -36.98 -38.58
CA ARG A 484 5.49 -37.51 -39.67
C ARG A 484 6.12 -37.28 -41.05
N GLU A 485 6.83 -36.16 -41.22
CA GLU A 485 7.64 -35.87 -42.42
C GLU A 485 8.96 -36.66 -42.49
N GLY A 486 9.17 -37.65 -41.61
CA GLY A 486 10.30 -38.58 -41.64
C GLY A 486 11.59 -38.04 -41.01
N ARG A 487 11.54 -36.91 -40.28
CA ARG A 487 12.72 -36.34 -39.62
C ARG A 487 12.99 -37.02 -38.28
N THR A 488 14.27 -37.14 -37.93
CA THR A 488 14.66 -37.60 -36.59
C THR A 488 14.33 -36.55 -35.53
N LEU A 489 14.08 -37.02 -34.29
CA LEU A 489 13.48 -36.21 -33.23
C LEU A 489 14.27 -34.92 -32.89
N ARG A 490 15.61 -34.94 -32.95
CA ARG A 490 16.43 -33.75 -32.66
C ARG A 490 16.20 -32.62 -33.69
N PRO A 491 16.40 -32.83 -35.01
CA PRO A 491 16.01 -31.86 -36.04
C PRO A 491 14.52 -31.48 -36.04
N ALA A 492 13.62 -32.40 -35.65
CA ALA A 492 12.19 -32.13 -35.57
C ALA A 492 11.86 -31.07 -34.50
N VAL A 493 12.46 -31.17 -33.30
CA VAL A 493 12.31 -30.15 -32.24
C VAL A 493 12.82 -28.78 -32.68
N GLU A 494 13.96 -28.73 -33.37
CA GLU A 494 14.57 -27.46 -33.82
C GLU A 494 13.79 -26.79 -34.96
N ARG A 495 13.15 -27.57 -35.85
CA ARG A 495 12.31 -27.04 -36.96
C ARG A 495 10.86 -26.75 -36.57
N GLY A 496 10.28 -27.55 -35.68
CA GLY A 496 8.92 -27.31 -35.16
C GLY A 496 8.85 -26.04 -34.31
N TRP A 497 9.90 -25.72 -33.56
CA TRP A 497 9.93 -24.61 -32.61
C TRP A 497 9.61 -23.22 -33.23
N PRO A 498 10.20 -22.78 -34.36
CA PRO A 498 9.86 -21.50 -34.97
C PRO A 498 8.38 -21.34 -35.37
N ARG A 499 7.70 -22.43 -35.70
CA ARG A 499 6.25 -22.45 -35.99
C ARG A 499 5.45 -22.44 -34.69
N ALA A 500 5.71 -23.37 -33.78
CA ALA A 500 5.04 -23.49 -32.49
C ALA A 500 5.09 -22.19 -31.68
N ARG A 501 6.29 -21.60 -31.51
CA ARG A 501 6.47 -20.36 -30.73
C ARG A 501 5.64 -19.18 -31.28
N ARG A 502 5.36 -19.14 -32.59
CA ARG A 502 4.56 -18.07 -33.20
C ARG A 502 3.07 -18.27 -32.89
N THR A 503 2.58 -19.50 -32.93
CA THR A 503 1.21 -19.82 -32.56
C THR A 503 0.98 -19.58 -31.07
N ILE A 504 1.87 -20.07 -30.20
CA ILE A 504 1.81 -19.91 -28.74
C ILE A 504 1.79 -18.44 -28.36
N LEU A 505 2.81 -17.65 -28.77
CA LEU A 505 2.86 -16.21 -28.47
C LEU A 505 1.66 -15.41 -29.00
N VAL A 506 0.99 -15.85 -30.07
CA VAL A 506 -0.24 -15.19 -30.56
C VAL A 506 -1.45 -15.59 -29.73
N SER A 507 -1.58 -16.86 -29.33
CA SER A 507 -2.65 -17.35 -28.46
C SER A 507 -2.59 -16.65 -27.09
N ASP A 508 -1.41 -16.70 -26.45
CA ASP A 508 -1.18 -16.11 -25.13
C ASP A 508 -1.36 -14.59 -25.15
N PHE A 509 -0.93 -13.92 -26.23
CA PHE A 509 -1.12 -12.47 -26.37
C PHE A 509 -2.60 -12.08 -26.49
N VAL A 510 -3.43 -12.88 -27.17
CA VAL A 510 -4.89 -12.64 -27.21
C VAL A 510 -5.51 -12.86 -25.83
N SER A 511 -5.13 -13.91 -25.11
CA SER A 511 -5.58 -14.17 -23.74
C SER A 511 -5.14 -13.08 -22.76
N PHE A 512 -3.88 -12.62 -22.86
CA PHE A 512 -3.34 -11.52 -22.07
C PHE A 512 -4.01 -10.18 -22.39
N LEU A 513 -4.30 -9.90 -23.66
CA LEU A 513 -5.03 -8.68 -24.05
C LEU A 513 -6.46 -8.68 -23.50
N ALA A 514 -7.16 -9.82 -23.55
CA ALA A 514 -8.46 -9.98 -22.92
C ALA A 514 -8.40 -9.76 -21.40
N ALA A 515 -7.38 -10.32 -20.73
CA ALA A 515 -7.13 -10.09 -19.31
C ALA A 515 -6.86 -8.60 -19.00
N ALA A 516 -6.06 -7.91 -19.81
CA ALA A 516 -5.75 -6.50 -19.64
C ALA A 516 -6.99 -5.60 -19.83
N VAL A 517 -7.83 -5.87 -20.84
CA VAL A 517 -9.10 -5.14 -21.05
C VAL A 517 -10.06 -5.38 -19.88
N LEU A 518 -10.21 -6.63 -19.41
CA LEU A 518 -11.01 -6.92 -18.22
C LEU A 518 -10.47 -6.22 -16.97
N PHE A 519 -9.16 -6.16 -16.78
CA PHE A 519 -8.52 -5.50 -15.64
C PHE A 519 -8.75 -3.98 -15.63
N VAL A 520 -8.84 -3.33 -16.80
CA VAL A 520 -9.07 -1.88 -16.91
C VAL A 520 -10.56 -1.52 -16.83
N VAL A 521 -11.45 -2.37 -17.35
CA VAL A 521 -12.89 -2.08 -17.45
C VAL A 521 -13.67 -2.53 -16.20
N THR A 522 -13.12 -3.41 -15.37
CA THR A 522 -13.84 -3.99 -14.22
C THR A 522 -13.30 -3.53 -12.86
N VAL A 523 -14.20 -3.51 -11.88
CA VAL A 523 -13.98 -3.08 -10.50
C VAL A 523 -14.32 -4.25 -9.55
N GLY A 524 -13.89 -4.15 -8.29
CA GLY A 524 -14.05 -5.17 -7.27
C GLY A 524 -13.40 -6.51 -7.64
N LYS A 525 -14.17 -7.58 -7.47
CA LYS A 525 -13.68 -8.97 -7.45
C LYS A 525 -13.22 -9.47 -8.82
N VAL A 526 -13.79 -8.94 -9.91
CA VAL A 526 -13.51 -9.35 -11.29
C VAL A 526 -12.09 -8.95 -11.72
N GLN A 527 -11.56 -7.84 -11.19
CA GLN A 527 -10.18 -7.43 -11.43
C GLN A 527 -9.17 -8.46 -10.91
N GLY A 528 -9.47 -9.19 -9.83
CA GLY A 528 -8.65 -10.30 -9.32
C GLY A 528 -8.61 -11.53 -10.23
N PHE A 529 -9.72 -11.86 -10.89
CA PHE A 529 -9.76 -12.87 -11.97
C PHE A 529 -8.88 -12.43 -13.15
N ALA A 530 -9.07 -11.20 -13.62
CA ALA A 530 -8.34 -10.65 -14.75
C ALA A 530 -6.83 -10.58 -14.48
N PHE A 531 -6.43 -10.11 -13.30
CA PHE A 531 -5.03 -10.09 -12.85
C PHE A 531 -4.41 -11.49 -12.84
N THR A 532 -5.12 -12.47 -12.28
CA THR A 532 -4.63 -13.85 -12.20
C THR A 532 -4.47 -14.48 -13.58
N LEU A 533 -5.43 -14.26 -14.48
CA LEU A 533 -5.36 -14.71 -15.88
C LEU A 533 -4.18 -14.06 -16.63
N GLY A 534 -3.97 -12.75 -16.45
CA GLY A 534 -2.85 -12.02 -17.05
C GLY A 534 -1.48 -12.44 -16.51
N LEU A 535 -1.37 -12.70 -15.21
CA LEU A 535 -0.15 -13.18 -14.58
C LEU A 535 0.22 -14.60 -15.06
N THR A 536 -0.75 -15.51 -15.04
CA THR A 536 -0.52 -16.92 -15.41
C THR A 536 -0.25 -17.12 -16.90
N THR A 537 -0.89 -16.34 -17.79
CA THR A 537 -0.55 -16.34 -19.24
C THR A 537 0.89 -15.87 -19.49
N LEU A 538 1.37 -14.86 -18.76
CA LEU A 538 2.77 -14.43 -18.82
C LEU A 538 3.72 -15.54 -18.31
N LEU A 539 3.37 -16.23 -17.22
CA LEU A 539 4.14 -17.36 -16.70
C LEU A 539 4.14 -18.58 -17.62
N ASP A 540 3.10 -18.79 -18.43
CA ASP A 540 3.11 -19.86 -19.44
C ASP A 540 4.18 -19.60 -20.51
N VAL A 541 4.23 -18.39 -21.08
CA VAL A 541 5.26 -18.00 -22.05
C VAL A 541 6.67 -18.23 -21.47
N VAL A 542 6.90 -17.85 -20.21
CA VAL A 542 8.17 -18.08 -19.51
C VAL A 542 8.46 -19.59 -19.38
N THR A 543 7.47 -20.39 -18.98
CA THR A 543 7.59 -21.83 -18.77
C THR A 543 7.85 -22.57 -20.09
N VAL A 544 7.12 -22.26 -21.16
CA VAL A 544 7.30 -22.86 -22.50
C VAL A 544 8.72 -22.61 -23.03
N PHE A 545 9.22 -21.39 -22.90
CA PHE A 545 10.52 -20.98 -23.46
C PHE A 545 11.71 -21.44 -22.61
N LEU A 546 11.64 -21.34 -21.28
CA LEU A 546 12.76 -21.67 -20.39
C LEU A 546 12.76 -23.11 -19.88
N PHE A 547 11.60 -23.77 -19.82
CA PHE A 547 11.46 -25.15 -19.34
C PHE A 547 11.05 -26.14 -20.43
N THR A 548 9.86 -26.00 -21.03
CA THR A 548 9.29 -27.03 -21.93
C THR A 548 10.15 -27.31 -23.15
N LYS A 549 10.55 -26.27 -23.91
CA LYS A 549 11.42 -26.44 -25.10
C LYS A 549 12.81 -26.97 -24.73
N PRO A 550 13.53 -26.43 -23.72
CA PRO A 550 14.82 -26.97 -23.29
C PRO A 550 14.75 -28.41 -22.79
N LEU A 551 13.73 -28.78 -22.02
CA LEU A 551 13.52 -30.13 -21.51
C LEU A 551 13.27 -31.13 -22.65
N LEU A 552 12.39 -30.81 -23.60
CA LEU A 552 12.18 -31.64 -24.79
C LEU A 552 13.46 -31.76 -25.65
N THR A 553 14.23 -30.67 -25.80
CA THR A 553 15.53 -30.68 -26.51
C THR A 553 16.55 -31.62 -25.85
N LEU A 554 16.49 -31.77 -24.51
CA LEU A 554 17.37 -32.67 -23.76
C LEU A 554 16.87 -34.12 -23.81
N LEU A 555 15.56 -34.36 -23.63
CA LEU A 555 14.97 -35.69 -23.71
C LEU A 555 15.06 -36.31 -25.11
N ALA A 556 14.98 -35.50 -26.17
CA ALA A 556 15.27 -35.89 -27.56
C ALA A 556 16.70 -36.43 -27.77
N ARG A 557 17.60 -36.29 -26.79
CA ARG A 557 18.95 -36.88 -26.82
C ARG A 557 19.02 -38.27 -26.19
N ARG A 558 18.04 -38.66 -25.36
CA ARG A 558 18.00 -39.92 -24.61
C ARG A 558 17.53 -41.06 -25.53
N LYS A 559 18.19 -42.24 -25.44
CA LYS A 559 17.96 -43.38 -26.35
C LYS A 559 16.47 -43.70 -26.55
N PHE A 560 15.72 -43.83 -25.44
CA PHE A 560 14.27 -44.09 -25.41
C PHE A 560 13.40 -43.22 -26.34
N PHE A 561 13.62 -41.90 -26.37
CA PHE A 561 12.89 -40.99 -27.24
C PHE A 561 13.48 -40.95 -28.65
N SER A 562 14.81 -40.96 -28.77
CA SER A 562 15.50 -40.90 -30.07
C SER A 562 15.29 -42.13 -30.97
N GLN A 563 14.97 -43.29 -30.37
CA GLN A 563 14.72 -44.56 -31.06
C GLN A 563 13.23 -44.75 -31.41
N GLY A 564 12.35 -43.82 -31.06
CA GLY A 564 10.93 -43.89 -31.42
C GLY A 564 10.16 -45.02 -30.74
N HIS A 565 10.43 -45.29 -29.45
CA HIS A 565 9.74 -46.35 -28.70
C HIS A 565 8.21 -46.17 -28.73
N PRO A 566 7.36 -47.21 -28.81
CA PRO A 566 5.89 -47.10 -28.92
C PRO A 566 5.21 -46.29 -27.79
N TRP A 567 5.88 -46.17 -26.64
CA TRP A 567 5.45 -45.40 -25.48
C TRP A 567 6.04 -43.98 -25.41
N SER A 568 6.98 -43.62 -26.28
CA SER A 568 7.65 -42.30 -26.28
C SER A 568 6.80 -41.15 -26.82
N GLY A 569 5.65 -41.45 -27.46
CA GLY A 569 4.84 -40.48 -28.21
C GLY A 569 5.37 -40.17 -29.63
N PHE A 570 6.59 -40.58 -29.96
CA PHE A 570 7.29 -40.28 -31.23
C PHE A 570 7.58 -41.51 -32.11
N ASP A 571 6.84 -42.61 -31.95
CA ASP A 571 6.96 -43.80 -32.80
C ASP A 571 6.60 -43.45 -34.26
N PRO A 572 7.57 -43.46 -35.21
CA PRO A 572 7.31 -43.05 -36.58
C PRO A 572 6.27 -43.93 -37.29
N LYS A 573 6.18 -45.22 -36.93
CA LYS A 573 5.20 -46.14 -37.53
C LYS A 573 3.79 -45.78 -37.09
N ARG A 574 3.58 -45.47 -35.80
CA ARG A 574 2.27 -45.04 -35.25
C ARG A 574 1.87 -43.62 -35.65
N LEU A 575 2.83 -42.76 -35.95
CA LEU A 575 2.56 -41.42 -36.45
C LEU A 575 2.22 -41.41 -37.96
N GLY A 576 2.40 -42.53 -38.68
CA GLY A 576 2.19 -42.59 -40.13
C GLY A 576 3.32 -41.94 -40.93
N ALA A 577 4.55 -41.96 -40.39
CA ALA A 577 5.69 -41.30 -41.03
C ALA A 577 6.01 -41.93 -42.38
N LYS A 578 6.05 -41.10 -43.44
CA LYS A 578 6.45 -41.55 -44.77
C LYS A 578 7.94 -41.93 -44.73
N PRO A 579 8.36 -43.08 -45.28
CA PRO A 579 9.79 -43.42 -45.37
C PRO A 579 10.56 -42.28 -46.03
N PRO A 580 11.76 -41.93 -45.54
CA PRO A 580 12.53 -40.87 -46.17
C PRO A 580 12.80 -41.24 -47.63
N LEU A 581 12.45 -40.34 -48.54
CA LEU A 581 12.75 -40.49 -49.97
C LEU A 581 14.25 -40.80 -50.10
N ARG A 582 14.56 -42.04 -50.48
CA ARG A 582 15.93 -42.56 -50.56
C ARG A 582 16.72 -41.64 -51.47
N ARG A 583 17.57 -40.79 -50.88
CA ARG A 583 18.40 -39.84 -51.64
C ARG A 583 19.36 -40.66 -52.49
N THR A 584 18.95 -40.93 -53.74
CA THR A 584 19.76 -41.62 -54.73
C THR A 584 21.04 -40.83 -54.87
N ARG A 585 22.13 -41.45 -54.44
CA ARG A 585 23.48 -40.88 -54.53
C ARG A 585 23.89 -41.00 -55.99
N THR A 586 23.52 -40.01 -56.80
CA THR A 586 24.02 -39.88 -58.17
C THR A 586 25.55 -39.97 -58.13
N PRO A 587 26.18 -40.90 -58.86
CA PRO A 587 27.63 -40.93 -58.96
C PRO A 587 28.10 -39.61 -59.57
N ARG A 588 29.14 -39.00 -59.00
CA ARG A 588 29.86 -37.95 -59.69
C ARG A 588 30.61 -38.60 -60.85
N VAL A 589 30.18 -38.35 -62.07
CA VAL A 589 31.00 -38.59 -63.25
C VAL A 589 32.17 -37.62 -63.18
N HIS A 590 33.40 -38.14 -63.14
CA HIS A 590 34.58 -37.33 -63.37
C HIS A 590 34.64 -37.02 -64.86
N ALA A 591 34.72 -35.75 -65.21
CA ALA A 591 35.02 -35.31 -66.57
C ALA A 591 36.53 -35.13 -66.69
N ASP A 592 37.21 -36.06 -67.35
CA ASP A 592 38.58 -35.85 -67.78
C ASP A 592 38.60 -34.87 -68.96
N HIS A 593 39.32 -33.77 -68.79
CA HIS A 593 39.67 -32.88 -69.90
C HIS A 593 41.04 -33.29 -70.45
N PRO A 594 41.16 -33.62 -71.76
CA PRO A 594 42.48 -33.82 -72.37
C PRO A 594 43.23 -32.49 -72.48
N LYS A 595 44.56 -32.57 -72.39
CA LYS A 595 45.48 -31.45 -72.70
C LYS A 595 45.99 -31.60 -74.13
N GLU A 596 45.78 -30.57 -74.94
CA GLU A 596 46.65 -30.18 -76.06
C GLU A 596 46.80 -28.64 -75.91
N ALA A 597 48.00 -28.10 -75.69
CA ALA A 597 49.23 -28.08 -76.51
C ALA A 597 49.20 -26.87 -77.47
#